data_AF-F5XKJ2-F1
#
_entry.id   AF-F5XKJ2-F1
#
_cell.length_a   1.000
_cell.length_b   1.000
_cell.length_c   1.000
_cell.angle_alpha   90.00
_cell.angle_beta   90.00
_cell.angle_gamma   90.00
#
_symmetry.space_group_name_H-M   'P 1'
#
loop_
_entity.id
_entity.type
_entity.pdbx_description
1 polymer ?
#
loop_
_entity_poly.entity_id
_entity_poly.type
_entity_poly.pdbx_seq_one_letter_code
_entity_poly.pdbx_strand_id
1 'polypeptide(L)'
;MSIDTDHLAVRILQGAMTDATRLWWLKRAEQLEAARHRPGVDWPGRASENDLQRRWWDLTEAAQACRARAEVGVAEDVPELIATVLAEVA
;
A
#
# COMPACT_ATOMS: atom_id res chain seq x y z
N MET A 1 15.71 -30.13 19.98
CA MET A 1 14.63 -29.15 19.83
C MET A 1 14.34 -29.06 18.34
N SER A 2 13.34 -29.80 17.86
CA SER A 2 12.94 -29.76 16.44
C SER A 2 12.15 -28.48 16.23
N ILE A 3 12.64 -27.58 15.39
CA ILE A 3 11.81 -26.48 14.88
C ILE A 3 10.78 -27.14 13.98
N ASP A 4 9.50 -26.91 14.28
CA ASP A 4 8.41 -27.26 13.38
C ASP A 4 8.55 -26.39 12.12
N THR A 5 8.99 -27.04 11.03
CA THR A 5 9.38 -26.37 9.78
C THR A 5 8.17 -25.69 9.13
N ASP A 6 6.97 -26.23 9.32
CA ASP A 6 5.73 -25.67 8.76
C ASP A 6 5.36 -24.36 9.46
N HIS A 7 5.48 -24.33 10.79
CA HIS A 7 5.29 -23.11 11.56
C HIS A 7 6.30 -22.01 11.19
N LEU A 8 7.55 -22.38 10.89
CA LEU A 8 8.55 -21.42 10.42
C LEU A 8 8.19 -20.85 9.04
N ALA A 9 7.79 -21.72 8.10
CA ALA A 9 7.40 -21.31 6.74
C ALA A 9 6.23 -20.32 6.75
N VAL A 10 5.18 -20.61 7.53
CA VAL A 10 4.03 -19.71 7.71
C VAL A 10 4.47 -18.32 8.19
N ARG A 11 5.33 -18.26 9.21
CA ARG A 11 5.80 -16.97 9.77
C ARG A 11 6.63 -16.17 8.77
N ILE A 12 7.48 -16.83 7.97
CA ILE A 12 8.26 -16.16 6.93
C ILE A 12 7.33 -15.53 5.90
N LEU A 13 6.32 -16.28 5.44
CA LEU A 13 5.36 -15.78 4.46
C LEU A 13 4.51 -14.63 5.03
N GLN A 14 4.06 -14.72 6.29
CA GLN A 14 3.36 -13.63 6.97
C GLN A 14 4.20 -12.35 7.01
N GLY A 15 5.49 -12.47 7.37
CA GLY A 15 6.42 -11.35 7.37
C GLY A 15 6.60 -10.75 5.97
N ALA A 16 6.88 -11.59 4.98
CA ALA A 16 7.09 -11.14 3.60
C ALA A 16 5.87 -10.42 3.02
N MET A 17 4.65 -10.92 3.27
CA MET A 17 3.44 -10.26 2.82
C MET A 17 3.14 -8.98 3.58
N THR A 18 3.51 -8.91 4.86
CA THR A 18 3.39 -7.68 5.65
C THR A 18 4.27 -6.59 5.07
N ASP A 19 5.53 -6.91 4.80
CA ASP A 19 6.47 -5.97 4.19
C ASP A 19 6.03 -5.57 2.78
N ALA A 20 5.60 -6.54 1.95
CA ALA A 20 5.12 -6.28 0.60
C ALA A 20 3.88 -5.36 0.60
N THR A 21 2.92 -5.60 1.51
CA THR A 21 1.70 -4.79 1.63
C THR A 21 2.04 -3.37 2.08
N ARG A 22 2.93 -3.22 3.06
CA ARG A 22 3.42 -1.92 3.51
C ARG A 22 4.08 -1.15 2.36
N LEU A 23 4.99 -1.78 1.63
CA LEU A 23 5.68 -1.17 0.49
C LEU A 23 4.70 -0.77 -0.62
N TRP A 24 3.67 -1.60 -0.87
CA TRP A 24 2.65 -1.28 -1.84
C TRP A 24 1.88 0.00 -1.48
N TRP A 25 1.45 0.14 -0.22
CA TRP A 25 0.76 1.35 0.26
C TRP A 25 1.64 2.60 0.15
N LEU A 26 2.92 2.50 0.52
CA LEU A 26 3.87 3.61 0.41
C LEU A 26 4.06 4.05 -1.05
N LYS A 27 4.31 3.10 -1.94
CA LYS A 27 4.44 3.38 -3.39
C LYS A 27 3.17 3.99 -3.95
N ARG A 28 1.99 3.56 -3.49
CA ARG A 28 0.71 4.13 -3.91
C ARG A 28 0.56 5.58 -3.46
N ALA A 29 0.99 5.92 -2.24
CA ALA A 29 1.00 7.30 -1.76
C ALA A 29 1.90 8.20 -2.62
N GLU A 30 3.10 7.74 -2.98
CA GLU A 30 4.03 8.45 -3.85
C GLU A 30 3.43 8.73 -5.23
N GLN A 31 2.73 7.75 -5.81
CA GLN A 31 2.04 7.93 -7.09
C GLN A 31 0.94 9.00 -7.02
N LEU A 32 0.20 9.05 -5.91
CA LEU A 32 -0.86 10.07 -5.69
C LEU A 32 -0.26 11.47 -5.52
N GLU A 33 0.86 11.56 -4.80
CA GLU A 33 1.65 12.80 -4.66
C GLU A 33 2.20 13.28 -6.01
N ALA A 34 2.78 12.38 -6.80
CA ALA A 34 3.32 12.68 -8.12
C ALA A 34 2.24 13.08 -9.15
N ALA A 35 0.99 12.65 -8.94
CA ALA A 35 -0.14 13.01 -9.79
C ALA A 35 -0.71 14.41 -9.51
N ARG A 36 -0.23 15.11 -8.47
CA ARG A 36 -0.70 16.47 -8.15
C ARG A 36 -0.24 17.46 -9.22
N HIS A 37 -1.14 18.37 -9.57
CA HIS A 37 -0.79 19.50 -10.42
C HIS A 37 0.29 20.37 -9.78
N ARG A 38 1.31 20.75 -10.55
CA ARG A 38 2.40 21.64 -10.11
C ARG A 38 2.21 23.03 -10.73
N PRO A 39 1.81 24.03 -9.93
CA PRO A 39 1.64 25.40 -10.41
C PRO A 39 2.90 25.92 -11.10
N GLY A 40 2.74 26.52 -12.28
CA GLY A 40 3.84 27.08 -13.07
C GLY A 40 4.70 26.07 -13.84
N VAL A 41 4.45 24.77 -13.69
CA VAL A 41 5.13 23.71 -14.46
C VAL A 41 4.16 22.99 -15.38
N ASP A 42 3.01 22.58 -14.85
CA ASP A 42 2.02 21.80 -15.61
C ASP A 42 1.00 22.72 -16.29
N TRP A 43 0.55 22.38 -17.50
CA TRP A 43 -0.49 23.13 -18.20
C TRP A 43 -1.89 22.75 -17.67
N PRO A 44 -2.70 23.70 -17.16
CA PRO A 44 -3.98 23.38 -16.50
C PRO A 44 -5.13 23.06 -17.48
N GLY A 45 -4.94 23.27 -18.79
CA GLY A 45 -5.99 23.03 -19.78
C GLY A 45 -7.22 23.91 -19.57
N ARG A 46 -8.39 23.29 -19.36
CA ARG A 46 -9.66 23.99 -19.12
C ARG A 46 -10.07 24.04 -17.65
N ALA A 47 -9.26 23.47 -16.75
CA ALA A 47 -9.56 23.46 -15.33
C ALA A 47 -9.41 24.87 -14.73
N SER A 48 -10.31 25.24 -13.82
CA SER A 48 -10.13 26.44 -13.01
C SER A 48 -9.14 26.21 -11.87
N GLU A 49 -8.61 27.29 -11.29
CA GLU A 49 -7.73 27.20 -10.12
C GLU A 49 -8.41 26.45 -8.95
N ASN A 50 -9.72 26.63 -8.76
CA ASN A 50 -10.47 25.94 -7.71
C ASN A 50 -10.51 24.42 -7.95
N ASP A 51 -10.65 24.00 -9.21
CA ASP A 51 -10.67 22.58 -9.58
C ASP A 51 -9.31 21.93 -9.30
N LEU A 52 -8.23 22.62 -9.67
CA LEU A 52 -6.86 22.16 -9.42
C LEU A 52 -6.57 22.06 -7.93
N GLN A 53 -6.97 23.08 -7.16
CA GLN A 53 -6.78 23.10 -5.72
C GLN A 53 -7.58 22.00 -5.03
N ARG A 54 -8.82 21.77 -5.43
CA ARG A 54 -9.65 20.66 -4.92
C ARG A 54 -9.01 19.32 -5.20
N ARG A 55 -8.60 19.10 -6.46
CA ARG A 55 -7.93 17.86 -6.85
C ARG A 55 -6.63 17.65 -6.08
N TRP A 56 -5.88 18.71 -5.81
CA TRP A 56 -4.67 18.65 -4.99
C TRP A 56 -4.98 18.19 -3.56
N TRP A 57 -6.04 18.70 -2.94
CA TRP A 57 -6.49 18.26 -1.61
C TRP A 57 -6.92 16.78 -1.62
N ASP A 58 -7.74 16.36 -2.57
CA ASP A 58 -8.20 14.98 -2.68
C ASP A 58 -7.02 14.00 -2.78
N LEU A 59 -6.05 14.32 -3.63
CA LEU A 59 -4.82 13.50 -3.78
C LEU A 59 -3.95 13.54 -2.53
N THR A 60 -4.00 14.62 -1.76
CA THR A 60 -3.27 14.75 -0.50
C THR A 60 -3.85 13.89 0.59
N GLU A 61 -5.16 13.96 0.78
CA GLU A 61 -5.89 13.14 1.74
C GLU A 61 -5.74 11.65 1.41
N ALA A 62 -5.90 11.27 0.13
CA ALA A 62 -5.73 9.89 -0.30
C ALA A 62 -4.30 9.36 -0.06
N ALA A 63 -3.27 10.18 -0.31
CA ALA A 63 -1.88 9.80 -0.04
C ALA A 63 -1.63 9.61 1.46
N GLN A 64 -2.18 10.50 2.30
CA GLN A 64 -2.11 10.36 3.77
C GLN A 64 -2.80 9.10 4.26
N ALA A 65 -3.99 8.78 3.75
CA ALA A 65 -4.68 7.53 4.07
C ALA A 65 -3.85 6.29 3.69
N CYS A 66 -3.17 6.31 2.54
CA CYS A 66 -2.25 5.23 2.15
C CYS A 66 -1.08 5.11 3.13
N ARG A 67 -0.47 6.23 3.55
CA ARG A 67 0.63 6.22 4.55
C ARG A 67 0.15 5.67 5.90
N ALA A 68 -1.03 6.06 6.36
CA ALA A 68 -1.63 5.51 7.58
C ALA A 68 -1.88 4.00 7.47
N ARG A 69 -2.35 3.52 6.30
CA ARG A 69 -2.49 2.07 6.03
C ARG A 69 -1.17 1.32 5.99
N ALA A 70 -0.07 1.96 5.62
CA ALA A 70 1.26 1.35 5.68
C ALA A 70 1.77 1.16 7.12
N GLU A 71 1.26 1.96 8.07
CA GLU A 71 1.61 1.87 9.50
C GLU A 71 0.78 0.82 10.23
N VAL A 72 -0.47 0.60 9.80
CA VAL A 72 -1.31 -0.48 10.30
C VAL A 72 -0.90 -1.77 9.59
N GLY A 73 -0.34 -2.74 10.32
CA GLY A 73 0.06 -4.05 9.76
C GLY A 73 -1.10 -4.77 9.04
N VAL A 74 -0.79 -5.86 8.34
CA VAL A 74 -1.83 -6.62 7.60
C VAL A 74 -2.85 -7.21 8.57
N ALA A 75 -4.13 -7.17 8.16
CA ALA A 75 -5.26 -7.66 8.94
C ALA A 75 -5.12 -9.14 9.36
N GLU A 76 -5.83 -9.50 10.42
CA GLU A 76 -5.78 -10.79 11.12
C GLU A 76 -6.16 -12.00 10.24
N ASP A 77 -6.72 -11.81 9.04
CA ASP A 77 -7.24 -12.85 8.13
C ASP A 77 -6.20 -13.42 7.14
N VAL A 78 -4.97 -12.89 7.15
CA VAL A 78 -3.84 -13.39 6.35
C VAL A 78 -3.50 -14.89 6.55
N PRO A 79 -3.66 -15.51 7.74
CA PRO A 79 -3.25 -16.89 7.98
C PRO A 79 -3.93 -17.93 7.07
N GLU A 80 -5.21 -17.76 6.72
CA GLU A 80 -5.96 -18.74 5.93
C GLU A 80 -5.55 -18.73 4.45
N LEU A 81 -5.27 -17.55 3.90
CA LEU A 81 -4.73 -17.40 2.55
C LEU A 81 -3.32 -18.01 2.44
N ILE A 82 -2.47 -17.83 3.47
CA ILE A 82 -1.12 -18.42 3.49
C ILE A 82 -1.18 -19.93 3.53
N ALA A 83 -2.04 -20.50 4.38
CA ALA A 83 -2.20 -21.94 4.48
C ALA A 83 -2.64 -22.55 3.14
N THR A 84 -3.52 -21.85 2.41
CA THR A 84 -3.96 -22.25 1.07
C THR A 84 -2.81 -22.23 0.07
N VAL A 85 -2.05 -21.13 0.01
CA VAL A 85 -0.90 -21.02 -0.91
C VAL A 85 0.15 -22.09 -0.62
N LEU A 86 0.50 -22.31 0.65
CA LEU A 86 1.47 -23.34 1.03
C LEU A 86 1.03 -24.75 0.61
N ALA A 87 -0.27 -25.06 0.69
CA ALA A 87 -0.80 -26.35 0.27
C ALA A 87 -0.77 -26.56 -1.26
N GLU A 88 -0.73 -25.49 -2.06
CA GLU A 88 -0.67 -25.56 -3.53
C GLU A 88 0.75 -25.74 -4.09
N VAL A 89 1.79 -25.37 -3.33
CA VAL A 89 3.21 -25.47 -3.77
C VAL A 89 4.02 -26.58 -3.08
N ALA A 90 3.41 -27.32 -2.15
CA ALA A 90 3.99 -28.51 -1.52
C ALA A 90 3.73 -29.79 -2.35
#